data_AF-A0A1D2U055-F1
#
_entry.id   AF-A0A1D2U055-F1
#
_cell.length_a   1.000
_cell.length_b   1.000
_cell.length_c   1.000
_cell.angle_alpha   90.00
_cell.angle_beta   90.00
_cell.angle_gamma   90.00
#
_symmetry.space_group_name_H-M   'P 1'
#
loop_
_entity.id
_entity.type
_entity.pdbx_description
1 polymer ?
#
loop_
_entity_poly.entity_id
_entity_poly.type
_entity_poly.pdbx_seq_one_letter_code
_entity_poly.pdbx_strand_id
1 'polypeptide(L)'
;MANKILPYFAAEATLTMTLAGLPSSTSGVGRQSDMVDNSVNRFKRIRLFIKTKLGTGPSAGKGLYFYGLRGDKNATAHRTDNAGPSDAAITIINAELIGVIGTSASPSTGDVLLKEIIFEDPGPEWGIAGYHDTGVNLDATAGNHWVRWIGEDPEVQ
;
A
#
# COMPACT_ATOMS: atom_id res chain seq x y z
N MET A 1 19.34 17.93 32.12
CA MET A 1 18.68 16.63 31.93
C MET A 1 18.91 16.25 30.47
N ALA A 2 19.28 15.01 30.16
CA ALA A 2 19.47 14.61 28.76
C ALA A 2 18.09 14.39 28.12
N ASN A 3 17.82 15.06 27.00
CA ASN A 3 16.58 14.83 26.27
C ASN A 3 16.61 13.41 25.68
N LYS A 4 15.46 12.71 25.69
CA LYS A 4 15.35 11.36 25.15
C LYS A 4 14.76 11.45 23.75
N ILE A 5 15.40 10.77 22.79
CA ILE A 5 14.82 10.59 21.46
C ILE A 5 13.93 9.35 21.54
N LEU A 6 12.63 9.54 21.40
CA LEU A 6 11.63 8.47 21.45
C LEU A 6 10.84 8.40 20.13
N PRO A 7 10.31 7.23 19.77
CA PRO A 7 9.44 7.10 18.61
C PRO A 7 8.13 7.85 18.83
N TYR A 8 7.78 8.74 17.89
CA TYR A 8 6.46 9.33 17.77
C TYR A 8 5.60 8.49 16.81
N PHE A 9 4.36 8.22 17.19
CA PHE A 9 3.37 7.53 16.37
C PHE A 9 2.16 8.44 16.20
N ALA A 10 1.85 8.80 14.96
CA ALA A 10 0.65 9.54 14.63
C ALA A 10 -0.63 8.70 14.85
N ALA A 11 -1.78 9.35 14.85
CA ALA A 11 -3.06 8.64 14.81
C ALA A 11 -3.17 7.79 13.53
N GLU A 12 -3.83 6.64 13.63
CA GLU A 12 -4.16 5.80 12.48
C GLU A 12 -5.00 6.57 11.47
N ALA A 13 -4.65 6.47 10.19
CA ALA A 13 -5.46 6.95 9.08
C ALA A 13 -5.72 5.83 8.06
N THR A 14 -6.85 5.91 7.38
CA THR A 14 -7.19 5.02 6.27
C THR A 14 -6.63 5.57 4.97
N LEU A 15 -6.10 4.68 4.12
CA LEU A 15 -5.67 5.01 2.77
C LEU A 15 -6.69 4.42 1.77
N THR A 16 -7.33 5.27 0.97
CA THR A 16 -8.31 4.83 -0.02
C THR A 16 -7.62 4.07 -1.14
N MET A 17 -8.03 2.81 -1.36
CA MET A 17 -7.56 1.97 -2.46
C MET A 17 -8.58 0.86 -2.71
N THR A 18 -9.23 0.85 -3.88
CA THR A 18 -10.27 -0.13 -4.20
C THR A 18 -9.66 -1.47 -4.59
N LEU A 19 -9.47 -2.36 -3.62
CA LEU A 19 -8.99 -3.74 -3.85
C LEU A 19 -10.12 -4.75 -4.07
N ALA A 20 -11.35 -4.38 -3.71
CA ALA A 20 -12.51 -5.27 -3.84
C ALA A 20 -12.74 -5.66 -5.31
N GLY A 21 -12.77 -6.96 -5.59
CA GLY A 21 -12.97 -7.50 -6.93
C GLY A 21 -11.82 -7.25 -7.91
N LEU A 22 -10.66 -6.78 -7.44
CA LEU A 22 -9.48 -6.53 -8.29
C LEU A 22 -9.12 -7.80 -9.08
N PRO A 23 -8.96 -7.72 -10.42
CA PRO A 23 -8.51 -8.85 -11.21
C PRO A 23 -7.04 -9.20 -10.99
N SER A 24 -6.74 -10.50 -11.05
CA SER A 24 -5.37 -10.99 -11.05
C SER A 24 -4.61 -10.53 -12.30
N SER A 25 -3.33 -10.21 -12.14
CA SER A 25 -2.47 -9.66 -13.18
C SER A 25 -1.04 -10.16 -13.06
N THR A 26 -0.46 -10.62 -14.17
CA THR A 26 0.97 -10.97 -14.28
C THR A 26 1.79 -9.88 -14.97
N SER A 27 1.17 -8.75 -15.30
CA SER A 27 1.77 -7.65 -16.07
C SER A 27 1.79 -6.34 -15.29
N GLY A 28 1.62 -6.38 -13.96
CA GLY A 28 1.69 -5.20 -13.09
C GLY A 28 0.47 -4.26 -13.17
N VAL A 29 -0.59 -4.65 -13.89
CA VAL A 29 -1.87 -3.92 -13.89
C VAL A 29 -2.57 -4.12 -12.55
N GLY A 30 -2.85 -3.02 -11.85
CA GLY A 30 -3.43 -3.05 -10.52
C GLY A 30 -4.17 -1.77 -10.17
N ARG A 31 -4.09 -1.37 -8.91
CA ARG A 31 -4.71 -0.15 -8.38
C ARG A 31 -3.67 0.71 -7.69
N GLN A 32 -3.83 2.02 -7.81
CA GLN A 32 -3.14 3.00 -6.97
C GLN A 32 -4.08 3.45 -5.84
N SER A 33 -3.53 3.95 -4.75
CA SER A 33 -4.28 4.65 -3.72
C SER A 33 -4.50 6.13 -4.05
N ASP A 34 -5.26 6.82 -3.21
CA ASP A 34 -5.12 8.27 -3.09
C ASP A 34 -3.69 8.65 -2.68
N MET A 35 -3.23 9.83 -3.11
CA MET A 35 -1.96 10.40 -2.67
C MET A 35 -2.15 11.18 -1.35
N VAL A 36 -1.22 10.99 -0.42
CA VAL A 36 -1.17 11.61 0.90
C VAL A 36 -0.12 12.73 0.91
N ASP A 37 -0.52 13.90 1.38
CA ASP A 37 0.37 15.02 1.62
C ASP A 37 1.20 14.80 2.89
N ASN A 38 2.52 14.81 2.74
CA ASN A 38 3.47 14.69 3.83
C ASN A 38 4.38 15.92 3.96
N SER A 39 4.05 17.04 3.31
CA SER A 39 4.85 18.27 3.40
C SER A 39 4.74 18.98 4.76
N VAL A 40 3.66 18.73 5.50
CA VAL A 40 3.39 19.33 6.82
C VAL A 40 3.94 18.44 7.94
N ASN A 41 3.49 17.17 7.98
CA ASN A 41 3.87 16.25 9.06
C ASN A 41 5.29 15.70 8.91
N ARG A 42 5.76 15.52 7.66
CA ARG A 42 7.15 15.15 7.31
C ARG A 42 7.61 13.81 7.88
N PHE A 43 6.69 12.87 8.02
CA PHE A 43 6.96 11.51 8.46
C PHE A 43 8.08 10.89 7.61
N LYS A 44 9.13 10.41 8.28
CA LYS A 44 10.25 9.69 7.68
C LYS A 44 9.94 8.24 7.42
N ARG A 45 8.98 7.68 8.15
CA ARG A 45 8.54 6.31 7.98
C ARG A 45 7.03 6.22 8.06
N ILE A 46 6.47 5.40 7.20
CA ILE A 46 5.04 5.06 7.21
C ILE A 46 4.92 3.57 7.50
N ARG A 47 4.21 3.21 8.57
CA ARG A 47 3.81 1.83 8.84
C ARG A 47 2.45 1.59 8.21
N LEU A 48 2.42 0.73 7.21
CA LEU A 48 1.22 0.31 6.49
C LEU A 48 0.70 -0.99 7.07
N PHE A 49 -0.61 -1.07 7.28
CA PHE A 49 -1.32 -2.29 7.59
C PHE A 49 -2.29 -2.57 6.45
N ILE A 50 -2.19 -3.74 5.87
CA ILE A 50 -3.01 -4.13 4.72
C ILE A 50 -3.77 -5.39 5.08
N LYS A 51 -5.07 -5.37 4.83
CA LYS A 51 -5.93 -6.55 4.81
C LYS A 51 -6.51 -6.74 3.42
N THR A 52 -6.51 -7.98 2.98
CA THR A 52 -7.21 -8.41 1.77
C THR A 52 -7.80 -9.79 1.97
N LYS A 53 -8.76 -10.17 1.13
CA LYS A 53 -9.36 -11.51 1.13
C LYS A 53 -9.31 -12.10 -0.27
N LEU A 54 -8.84 -13.34 -0.36
CA LEU A 54 -8.76 -14.07 -1.61
C LEU A 54 -10.17 -14.44 -2.12
N GLY A 55 -10.34 -14.40 -3.44
CA GLY A 55 -11.55 -14.90 -4.09
C GLY A 55 -11.62 -16.42 -4.14
N THR A 56 -12.41 -16.94 -5.08
CA THR A 56 -12.69 -18.38 -5.19
C THR A 56 -11.62 -19.10 -6.00
N GLY A 57 -10.98 -20.12 -5.42
CA GLY A 57 -9.98 -20.95 -6.10
C GLY A 57 -8.62 -20.29 -6.36
N PRO A 58 -7.99 -19.61 -5.39
CA PRO A 58 -6.67 -18.99 -5.58
C PRO A 58 -5.60 -20.04 -5.88
N SER A 59 -4.60 -19.63 -6.66
CA SER A 59 -3.44 -20.45 -7.00
C SER A 59 -2.39 -20.41 -5.89
N ALA A 60 -1.73 -21.55 -5.63
CA ALA A 60 -0.65 -21.65 -4.65
C ALA A 60 0.63 -20.94 -5.12
N GLY A 61 1.45 -20.48 -4.17
CA GLY A 61 2.76 -19.87 -4.45
C GLY A 61 2.68 -18.49 -5.12
N LYS A 62 1.55 -17.80 -4.97
CA LYS A 62 1.28 -16.48 -5.53
C LYS A 62 1.41 -15.37 -4.49
N GLY A 63 1.29 -14.12 -4.92
CA GLY A 63 1.44 -12.97 -4.04
C GLY A 63 0.58 -11.78 -4.41
N LEU A 64 0.42 -10.91 -3.41
CA LEU A 64 0.05 -9.51 -3.61
C LEU A 64 1.29 -8.67 -3.42
N TYR A 65 1.54 -7.77 -4.37
CA TYR A 65 2.74 -6.97 -4.46
C TYR A 65 2.36 -5.51 -4.29
N PHE A 66 3.01 -4.83 -3.35
CA PHE A 66 2.77 -3.43 -3.03
C PHE A 66 4.01 -2.61 -3.31
N TYR A 67 3.80 -1.47 -3.95
CA TYR A 67 4.82 -0.57 -4.43
C TYR A 67 4.60 0.83 -3.88
N GLY A 68 5.68 1.52 -3.56
CA GLY A 68 5.64 2.90 -3.10
C GLY A 68 5.49 3.86 -4.28
N LEU A 69 4.50 4.75 -4.20
CA LEU A 69 4.37 5.89 -5.10
C LEU A 69 4.86 7.13 -4.36
N ARG A 70 5.79 7.86 -4.96
CA ARG A 70 6.29 9.12 -4.39
C ARG A 70 6.01 10.26 -5.35
N GLY A 71 5.74 11.44 -4.79
CA GLY A 71 5.52 12.67 -5.51
C GLY A 71 6.36 13.81 -4.94
N ASP A 72 6.69 14.78 -5.78
CA ASP A 72 7.45 15.99 -5.39
C ASP A 72 6.54 17.17 -4.98
N LYS A 73 5.21 17.00 -5.09
CA LYS A 73 4.20 18.03 -4.83
C LYS A 73 4.40 19.33 -5.62
N ASN A 74 5.04 19.24 -6.79
CA ASN A 74 5.21 20.36 -7.71
C ASN A 74 3.89 20.66 -8.44
N ALA A 75 3.75 21.87 -8.97
CA ALA A 75 2.59 22.30 -9.76
C ALA A 75 2.37 21.42 -10.99
N THR A 76 3.45 20.91 -11.59
CA THR A 76 3.41 19.77 -12.50
C THR A 76 3.70 18.52 -11.68
N ALA A 77 2.69 17.68 -11.47
CA ALA A 77 2.82 16.52 -10.59
C ALA A 77 3.84 15.51 -11.15
N HIS A 78 5.01 15.40 -10.53
CA HIS A 78 5.94 14.31 -10.82
C HIS A 78 5.69 13.19 -9.83
N ARG A 79 4.85 12.24 -10.22
CA ARG A 79 4.56 11.03 -9.43
C ARG A 79 5.14 9.81 -10.10
N THR A 80 5.63 8.88 -9.29
CA THR A 80 6.09 7.56 -9.74
C THR A 80 5.06 6.91 -10.66
N ASP A 81 5.52 6.36 -11.79
CA ASP A 81 4.68 5.72 -12.82
C ASP A 81 3.50 6.57 -13.33
N ASN A 82 3.65 7.90 -13.29
CA ASN A 82 2.60 8.85 -13.69
C ASN A 82 1.28 8.63 -12.94
N ALA A 83 1.40 8.25 -11.66
CA ALA A 83 0.25 8.03 -10.79
C ALA A 83 -0.66 9.26 -10.72
N GLY A 84 -1.96 9.00 -10.62
CA GLY A 84 -2.97 10.03 -10.42
C GLY A 84 -3.01 10.51 -8.97
N PRO A 85 -3.81 11.56 -8.67
CA PRO A 85 -3.98 12.03 -7.29
C PRO A 85 -4.87 11.13 -6.44
N SER A 86 -5.68 10.27 -7.08
CA SER A 86 -6.73 9.49 -6.45
C SER A 86 -6.71 8.02 -6.87
N ASP A 87 -7.42 7.18 -6.10
CA ASP A 87 -7.61 5.76 -6.37
C ASP A 87 -8.12 5.51 -7.80
N ALA A 88 -7.29 4.83 -8.59
CA ALA A 88 -7.56 4.51 -9.98
C ALA A 88 -6.79 3.26 -10.43
N ALA A 89 -7.08 2.80 -11.65
CA ALA A 89 -6.26 1.79 -12.31
C ALA A 89 -4.88 2.36 -12.64
N ILE A 90 -3.84 1.55 -12.48
CA ILE A 90 -2.46 1.88 -12.81
C ILE A 90 -1.74 0.65 -13.37
N THR A 91 -0.77 0.89 -14.24
CA THR A 91 0.22 -0.13 -14.63
C THR A 91 1.53 0.21 -13.95
N ILE A 92 2.00 -0.66 -13.06
CA ILE A 92 3.24 -0.47 -12.32
C ILE A 92 4.42 -0.89 -13.20
N ILE A 93 5.39 0.01 -13.37
CA ILE A 93 6.55 -0.17 -14.25
C ILE A 93 7.86 0.04 -13.47
N ASN A 94 8.01 1.19 -12.79
CA ASN A 94 9.26 1.60 -12.14
C ASN A 94 9.10 1.87 -10.65
N ALA A 95 7.89 1.78 -10.10
CA ALA A 95 7.68 1.95 -8.67
C ALA A 95 8.52 0.96 -7.85
N GLU A 96 8.95 1.38 -6.66
CA GLU A 96 9.76 0.57 -5.76
C GLU A 96 8.88 -0.44 -5.03
N LEU A 97 9.26 -1.72 -5.02
CA LEU A 97 8.56 -2.74 -4.25
C LEU A 97 8.80 -2.54 -2.76
N ILE A 98 7.74 -2.24 -2.00
CA ILE A 98 7.81 -2.01 -0.56
C ILE A 98 7.37 -3.23 0.24
N GLY A 99 6.60 -4.15 -0.35
CA GLY A 99 6.31 -5.42 0.30
C GLY A 99 5.45 -6.38 -0.50
N VAL A 100 5.44 -7.63 -0.03
CA VAL A 100 4.73 -8.75 -0.65
C VAL A 100 3.93 -9.51 0.39
N ILE A 101 2.66 -9.79 0.12
CA ILE A 101 1.82 -10.70 0.91
C ILE A 101 1.72 -12.01 0.14
N GLY A 102 2.36 -13.06 0.62
CA GLY A 102 2.31 -14.38 -0.02
C GLY A 102 1.01 -15.11 0.29
N THR A 103 0.49 -15.86 -0.70
CA THR A 103 -0.51 -16.89 -0.45
C THR A 103 0.14 -18.10 0.23
N SER A 104 -0.61 -18.86 1.02
CA SER A 104 -0.12 -20.13 1.57
C SER A 104 0.19 -21.15 0.46
N ALA A 105 0.85 -22.26 0.82
CA ALA A 105 1.11 -23.37 -0.11
C ALA A 105 -0.17 -24.10 -0.56
N SER A 106 -1.29 -23.88 0.12
CA SER A 106 -2.60 -24.46 -0.22
C SER A 106 -3.68 -23.43 0.12
N PRO A 107 -3.78 -22.33 -0.66
CA PRO A 107 -4.67 -21.24 -0.33
C PRO A 107 -6.12 -21.66 -0.56
N SER A 108 -6.99 -21.19 0.31
CA SER A 108 -8.41 -21.50 0.29
C SER A 108 -9.24 -20.29 -0.12
N THR A 109 -10.43 -20.58 -0.66
CA THR A 109 -11.42 -19.54 -0.94
C THR A 109 -11.72 -18.75 0.33
N GLY A 110 -11.55 -17.44 0.24
CA GLY A 110 -11.87 -16.53 1.35
C GLY A 110 -10.80 -16.43 2.44
N ASP A 111 -9.59 -16.96 2.21
CA ASP A 111 -8.45 -16.69 3.08
C ASP A 111 -8.25 -15.17 3.22
N VAL A 112 -8.16 -14.71 4.46
CA VAL A 112 -7.88 -13.32 4.79
C VAL A 112 -6.38 -13.19 5.03
N LEU A 113 -5.75 -12.33 4.25
CA LEU A 113 -4.33 -12.05 4.35
C LEU A 113 -4.15 -10.68 5.00
N LEU A 114 -3.33 -10.63 6.05
CA LEU A 114 -2.95 -9.40 6.73
C LEU A 114 -1.42 -9.29 6.75
N LYS A 115 -0.91 -8.10 6.48
CA LYS A 115 0.51 -7.82 6.58
C LYS A 115 0.78 -6.38 6.98
N GLU A 116 1.82 -6.22 7.79
CA GLU A 116 2.46 -4.95 8.04
C GLU A 116 3.61 -4.72 7.03
N ILE A 117 3.70 -3.50 6.50
CA ILE A 117 4.79 -3.06 5.61
C ILE A 117 5.36 -1.75 6.15
N ILE A 118 6.67 -1.63 6.15
CA ILE A 118 7.36 -0.37 6.45
C ILE A 118 7.75 0.30 5.14
N PHE A 119 7.30 1.54 4.96
CA PHE A 119 7.65 2.37 3.82
C PHE A 119 8.51 3.54 4.31
N GLU A 120 9.79 3.51 3.94
CA GLU A 120 10.79 4.49 4.35
C GLU A 120 10.92 5.63 3.33
N ASP A 121 11.17 6.82 3.85
CA ASP A 121 11.35 8.05 3.10
C ASP A 121 10.25 8.27 2.04
N PRO A 122 8.98 8.45 2.47
CA PRO A 122 7.85 8.64 1.56
C PRO A 122 7.95 9.93 0.72
N GLY A 123 8.79 10.88 1.11
CA GLY A 123 8.90 12.19 0.45
C GLY A 123 7.76 13.14 0.86
N PRO A 124 7.59 14.28 0.16
CA PRO A 124 6.59 15.30 0.48
C PRO A 124 5.16 14.91 0.05
N GLU A 125 5.01 13.95 -0.86
CA GLU A 125 3.73 13.36 -1.26
C GLU A 125 3.96 11.87 -1.51
N TRP A 126 3.03 11.01 -1.06
CA TRP A 126 3.19 9.56 -1.20
C TRP A 126 1.88 8.82 -1.38
N GLY A 127 1.94 7.61 -1.89
CA GLY A 127 0.83 6.67 -1.98
C GLY A 127 1.37 5.25 -2.16
N ILE A 128 0.49 4.30 -2.41
CA ILE A 128 0.89 2.95 -2.78
C ILE A 128 0.16 2.50 -4.03
N ALA A 129 0.79 1.61 -4.78
CA ALA A 129 0.13 0.84 -5.82
C ALA A 129 0.26 -0.64 -5.50
N GLY A 130 -0.69 -1.45 -5.98
CA GLY A 130 -0.60 -2.88 -5.79
C GLY A 130 -1.38 -3.67 -6.83
N TYR A 131 -0.84 -4.85 -7.10
CA TYR A 131 -1.48 -5.89 -7.91
C TYR A 131 -1.28 -7.24 -7.25
N HIS A 132 -1.92 -8.28 -7.78
CA HIS A 132 -1.73 -9.64 -7.32
C HIS A 132 -1.78 -10.61 -8.49
N ASP A 133 -1.14 -11.77 -8.34
CA ASP A 133 -1.05 -12.79 -9.37
C ASP A 133 -1.68 -14.12 -8.93
N THR A 134 -2.69 -14.06 -8.05
CA THR A 134 -3.37 -15.21 -7.43
C THR A 134 -4.18 -16.07 -8.40
N GLY A 135 -4.27 -15.69 -9.67
CA GLY A 135 -4.99 -16.40 -10.74
C GLY A 135 -6.50 -16.21 -10.73
N VAL A 136 -7.04 -15.54 -9.71
CA VAL A 136 -8.48 -15.25 -9.52
C VAL A 136 -8.64 -13.86 -8.92
N ASN A 137 -9.78 -13.22 -9.14
CA ASN A 137 -10.07 -11.91 -8.55
C ASN A 137 -10.09 -11.97 -7.03
N LEU A 138 -9.79 -10.85 -6.38
CA LEU A 138 -10.03 -10.70 -4.94
C LEU A 138 -11.53 -10.73 -4.59
N ASP A 139 -11.85 -10.93 -3.32
CA ASP A 139 -13.24 -10.87 -2.83
C ASP A 139 -13.90 -9.53 -3.22
N ALA A 140 -15.17 -9.57 -3.61
CA ALA A 140 -15.88 -8.38 -4.11
C ALA A 140 -16.42 -7.46 -3.00
N THR A 141 -16.33 -7.88 -1.74
CA THR A 141 -16.91 -7.14 -0.61
C THR A 141 -15.93 -6.11 -0.07
N ALA A 142 -16.24 -4.83 -0.19
CA ALA A 142 -15.36 -3.73 0.24
C ALA A 142 -14.81 -3.89 1.67
N GLY A 143 -15.62 -4.27 2.66
CA GLY A 143 -15.19 -4.44 4.05
C GLY A 143 -14.19 -5.59 4.30
N ASN A 144 -13.95 -6.44 3.30
CA ASN A 144 -12.93 -7.48 3.37
C ASN A 144 -11.53 -6.96 3.01
N HIS A 145 -11.43 -5.70 2.54
CA HIS A 145 -10.18 -5.07 2.15
C HIS A 145 -10.04 -3.73 2.86
N TRP A 146 -8.84 -3.43 3.34
CA TRP A 146 -8.50 -2.10 3.80
C TRP A 146 -7.00 -1.89 3.79
N VAL A 147 -6.61 -0.62 3.67
CA VAL A 147 -5.25 -0.16 3.88
C VAL A 147 -5.30 0.95 4.91
N ARG A 148 -4.47 0.81 5.94
CA ARG A 148 -4.32 1.78 7.03
C ARG A 148 -2.87 2.12 7.21
N TRP A 149 -2.60 3.29 7.75
CA TRP A 149 -1.24 3.73 7.97
C TRP A 149 -1.07 4.54 9.25
N ILE A 150 0.15 4.50 9.77
CA ILE A 150 0.62 5.31 10.89
C ILE A 150 1.91 6.00 10.43
N GLY A 151 1.97 7.32 10.58
CA GLY A 151 3.20 8.08 10.40
C GLY A 151 4.11 7.95 11.62
N GLU A 152 5.40 7.72 11.38
CA GLU A 152 6.43 7.56 12.41
C GLU A 152 7.57 8.55 12.20
N ASP A 153 8.02 9.15 13.29
CA ASP A 153 9.21 10.00 13.34
C ASP A 153 9.96 9.85 14.67
N PRO A 154 11.29 10.07 14.69
CA PRO A 154 12.00 10.29 15.94
C PRO A 154 11.73 11.70 16.47
N GLU A 155 11.24 11.81 17.71
CA GLU A 155 11.00 13.10 18.36
C GLU A 155 11.79 13.21 19.67
N VAL A 156 12.24 14.43 19.98
CA VAL A 156 12.89 14.77 21.24
C VAL A 156 11.81 15.09 22.26
N GLN A 157 11.68 14.27 23.30
CA GLN A 157 10.76 14.49 24.43
C GLN A 157 11.49 15.03 25.67
#